data_AF-A0AAN5CFI9-F1
#
_entry.id   AF-A0AAN5CFI9-F1
#
_cell.length_a   1.000
_cell.length_b   1.000
_cell.length_c   1.000
_cell.angle_alpha   90.00
_cell.angle_beta   90.00
_cell.angle_gamma   90.00
#
_symmetry.space_group_name_H-M   'P 1'
#
loop_
_entity.id
_entity.type
_entity.pdbx_description
1 polymer ?
#
loop_
_entity_poly.entity_id
_entity_poly.type
_entity_poly.pdbx_seq_one_letter_code
_entity_poly.pdbx_strand_id
1 'polypeptide(L)'
;FYPHMINRLFVMEAMQLEGIFEKIVNAEEDLKQLKELIIKKFKDTEWLTEEDNLGLSLLPEFEDTIRDMRIFYDLDESDRDLALLRTMNSEFSREYYQARQKRTGTEALDVFIALYAARGSLSKAEDLEVTVLAERVEKSLGNNAYYTYGRNTVTILAPYLYPDPTDSMFNKVFQVFKKHFNKKKLQKSGCFNEGMECLTGHYNRTCKSFGDGTCNSGHQTYEEDGPDVEGLRINYEFFSKHYNKSELQKEVFTSGSVTVNREQAFFYLMPYEFCHTI
;
A
#
# COMPACT_ATOMS: atom_id res chain seq x y z
N PHE A 1 4.36 -20.08 1.33
CA PHE A 1 4.12 -20.11 -0.11
C PHE A 1 3.13 -21.20 -0.52
N TYR A 2 3.50 -22.49 -0.56
CA TYR A 2 2.68 -23.55 -1.17
C TYR A 2 1.20 -23.61 -0.71
N PRO A 3 0.86 -23.62 0.60
CA PRO A 3 -0.55 -23.62 1.01
C PRO A 3 -1.31 -22.37 0.53
N HIS A 4 -0.66 -21.21 0.53
CA HIS A 4 -1.25 -19.96 0.07
C HIS A 4 -1.42 -19.93 -1.45
N MET A 5 -0.49 -20.52 -2.21
CA MET A 5 -0.60 -20.64 -3.66
C MET A 5 -1.76 -21.56 -4.04
N ILE A 6 -1.90 -22.71 -3.37
CA ILE A 6 -3.02 -23.63 -3.60
C ILE A 6 -4.35 -22.96 -3.24
N ASN A 7 -4.43 -22.28 -2.09
CA ASN A 7 -5.63 -21.54 -1.71
C ASN A 7 -5.97 -20.44 -2.72
N ARG A 8 -4.97 -19.68 -3.18
CA ARG A 8 -5.18 -18.63 -4.17
C ARG A 8 -5.66 -19.21 -5.50
N LEU A 9 -5.02 -20.27 -6.02
CA LEU A 9 -5.49 -20.99 -7.21
C LEU A 9 -6.96 -21.43 -7.09
N PHE A 10 -7.33 -22.05 -5.97
CA PHE A 10 -8.69 -22.48 -5.72
C PHE A 10 -9.69 -21.32 -5.71
N VAL A 11 -9.35 -20.22 -5.02
CA VAL A 11 -10.21 -19.03 -4.96
C VAL A 11 -10.34 -18.37 -6.33
N MET A 12 -9.24 -18.21 -7.08
CA MET A 12 -9.28 -17.58 -8.41
C MET A 12 -10.09 -18.41 -9.40
N GLU A 13 -9.96 -19.75 -9.35
CA GLU A 13 -10.77 -20.65 -10.19
C GLU A 13 -12.25 -20.59 -9.84
N ALA A 14 -12.61 -20.58 -8.56
CA ALA A 14 -13.99 -20.40 -8.11
C ALA A 14 -14.57 -19.05 -8.57
N MET A 15 -13.82 -17.95 -8.39
CA MET A 15 -14.23 -16.62 -8.83
C MET A 15 -14.43 -16.52 -10.34
N GLN A 16 -13.57 -17.20 -11.12
CA GLN A 16 -13.71 -17.25 -12.57
C GLN A 16 -14.97 -18.01 -13.00
N LEU A 17 -15.25 -19.16 -12.37
CA LEU A 17 -16.44 -19.96 -12.66
C LEU A 17 -17.75 -19.22 -12.29
N GLU A 18 -17.71 -18.41 -11.25
CA GLU A 18 -18.87 -17.63 -10.78
C GLU A 18 -19.03 -16.28 -11.48
N GLY A 19 -18.13 -15.90 -12.39
CA GLY A 19 -18.16 -14.59 -13.06
C GLY A 19 -18.08 -13.43 -12.07
N ILE A 20 -17.22 -13.56 -11.05
CA ILE A 20 -17.01 -12.53 -10.04
C ILE A 20 -16.03 -11.46 -10.54
N PHE A 21 -15.04 -11.81 -11.37
CA PHE A 21 -14.01 -10.88 -11.83
C PHE A 21 -14.58 -9.68 -12.61
N GLU A 22 -15.70 -9.86 -13.29
CA GLU A 22 -16.41 -8.80 -14.01
C GLU A 22 -17.08 -7.79 -13.08
N LYS A 23 -17.32 -8.17 -11.82
CA LYS A 23 -17.92 -7.32 -10.78
C LYS A 23 -16.87 -6.57 -9.97
N ILE A 24 -15.60 -6.91 -10.15
CA ILE A 24 -14.49 -6.24 -9.47
C ILE A 24 -14.19 -4.93 -10.17
N VAL A 25 -14.25 -3.84 -9.40
CA VAL A 25 -13.93 -2.49 -9.89
C VAL A 25 -12.50 -2.46 -10.40
N ASN A 26 -12.31 -2.06 -11.66
CA ASN A 26 -10.98 -1.75 -12.17
C ASN A 26 -10.51 -0.43 -11.53
N ALA A 27 -9.48 -0.53 -10.68
CA ALA A 27 -8.92 0.62 -9.97
C ALA A 27 -7.86 1.39 -10.78
N GLU A 28 -7.49 0.95 -11.99
CA GLU A 28 -6.38 1.52 -12.76
C GLU A 28 -6.53 3.01 -13.06
N GLU A 29 -7.72 3.42 -13.50
CA GLU A 29 -7.96 4.83 -13.85
C GLU A 29 -7.92 5.72 -12.61
N ASP A 30 -8.52 5.27 -11.51
CA ASP A 30 -8.48 5.99 -10.23
C ASP A 30 -7.05 6.11 -9.71
N LEU A 31 -6.26 5.03 -9.80
CA LEU A 31 -4.84 5.02 -9.41
C LEU A 31 -3.99 5.95 -10.29
N LYS A 32 -4.32 6.05 -11.58
CA LYS A 32 -3.66 6.99 -12.50
C LYS A 32 -3.97 8.44 -12.14
N GLN A 33 -5.25 8.75 -11.88
CA GLN A 33 -5.64 10.10 -11.44
C GLN A 33 -5.01 10.46 -10.08
N LEU A 34 -4.89 9.47 -9.19
CA LEU A 34 -4.24 9.63 -7.90
C LEU A 34 -2.77 10.02 -8.03
N LYS A 35 -2.01 9.38 -8.94
CA LYS A 35 -0.62 9.76 -9.23
C LYS A 35 -0.50 11.20 -9.72
N GLU A 36 -1.35 11.62 -10.64
CA GLU A 36 -1.34 13.01 -11.14
C GLU A 36 -1.70 14.00 -10.03
N LEU A 37 -2.61 13.63 -9.14
CA LEU A 37 -2.94 14.44 -7.98
C LEU A 37 -1.75 14.57 -7.01
N ILE A 38 -1.02 13.48 -6.75
CA ILE A 38 0.19 13.48 -5.93
C ILE A 38 1.25 14.42 -6.53
N ILE A 39 1.49 14.32 -7.84
CA ILE A 39 2.43 15.20 -8.56
C ILE A 39 2.01 16.65 -8.45
N LYS A 40 0.73 16.95 -8.73
CA LYS A 40 0.19 18.29 -8.62
C LYS A 40 0.37 18.84 -7.21
N LYS A 41 0.07 18.03 -6.18
CA LYS A 41 0.21 18.45 -4.79
C LYS A 41 1.63 18.76 -4.39
N PHE A 42 2.58 17.96 -4.87
CA PHE A 42 3.98 18.25 -4.67
C PHE A 42 4.32 19.61 -5.28
N LYS A 43 3.96 19.85 -6.57
CA LYS A 43 4.18 21.15 -7.26
C LYS A 43 3.56 22.35 -6.55
N ASP A 44 2.39 22.17 -5.95
CA ASP A 44 1.64 23.22 -5.26
C ASP A 44 2.11 23.42 -3.81
N THR A 45 3.14 22.72 -3.34
CA THR A 45 3.66 22.90 -1.97
C THR A 45 4.35 24.25 -1.79
N GLU A 46 4.09 24.89 -0.65
CA GLU A 46 4.60 26.24 -0.33
C GLU A 46 6.13 26.32 -0.25
N TRP A 47 6.84 25.19 -0.15
CA TRP A 47 8.30 25.15 -0.08
C TRP A 47 8.98 24.89 -1.43
N LEU A 48 8.23 24.64 -2.50
CA LEU A 48 8.77 24.67 -3.87
C LEU A 48 8.83 26.11 -4.39
N THR A 49 9.71 26.92 -3.80
CA THR A 49 9.95 28.29 -4.21
C THR A 49 11.31 28.43 -4.89
N GLU A 50 11.52 29.51 -5.65
CA GLU A 50 12.84 29.85 -6.22
C GLU A 50 13.91 30.07 -5.13
N GLU A 51 13.49 30.35 -3.89
CA GLU A 51 14.38 30.53 -2.73
C GLU A 51 14.87 29.18 -2.19
N ASP A 52 14.10 28.10 -2.36
CA ASP A 52 14.47 26.72 -1.99
C ASP A 52 14.81 25.88 -3.23
N ASN A 53 16.00 26.15 -3.78
CA ASN A 53 16.56 25.44 -4.93
C ASN A 53 16.57 23.91 -4.79
N LEU A 54 16.53 23.38 -3.56
CA LEU A 54 16.53 21.93 -3.34
C LEU A 54 15.23 21.30 -3.83
N GLY A 55 14.08 21.88 -3.48
CA GLY A 55 12.79 21.34 -3.89
C GLY A 55 12.63 21.32 -5.41
N LEU A 56 12.99 22.43 -6.08
CA LEU A 56 12.98 22.50 -7.54
C LEU A 56 13.95 21.49 -8.18
N SER A 57 15.11 21.24 -7.57
CA SER A 57 16.06 20.23 -8.06
C SER A 57 15.55 18.79 -7.92
N LEU A 58 14.63 18.55 -6.99
CA LEU A 58 14.04 17.24 -6.71
C LEU A 58 12.77 16.97 -7.52
N LEU A 59 12.14 18.02 -8.06
CA LEU A 59 10.87 17.90 -8.77
C LEU A 59 10.91 16.90 -9.93
N PRO A 60 11.91 16.93 -10.85
CA PRO A 60 11.97 15.96 -11.95
C PRO A 60 12.10 14.52 -11.44
N GLU A 61 13.00 14.28 -10.48
CA GLU A 61 13.20 12.96 -9.85
C GLU A 61 11.89 12.46 -9.21
N PHE A 62 11.16 13.34 -8.52
CA PHE A 62 9.88 12.99 -7.92
C PHE A 62 8.82 12.66 -8.98
N GLU A 63 8.66 13.51 -10.01
CA GLU A 63 7.68 13.30 -11.07
C GLU A 63 7.91 11.97 -11.79
N ASP A 64 9.15 11.71 -12.23
CA ASP A 64 9.52 10.47 -12.91
C ASP A 64 9.19 9.28 -12.00
N THR A 65 9.56 9.35 -10.72
CA THR A 65 9.32 8.24 -9.82
C THR A 65 7.83 7.98 -9.56
N ILE A 66 6.99 9.02 -9.43
CA ILE A 66 5.54 8.82 -9.26
C ILE A 66 4.88 8.33 -10.56
N ARG A 67 5.29 8.86 -11.72
CA ARG A 67 4.78 8.43 -13.03
C ARG A 67 5.10 6.96 -13.28
N ASP A 68 6.36 6.57 -13.08
CA ASP A 68 6.89 5.22 -13.35
C ASP A 68 6.52 4.19 -12.28
N MET A 69 5.95 4.63 -11.15
CA MET A 69 5.55 3.73 -10.06
C MET A 69 4.56 2.67 -10.55
N ARG A 70 4.88 1.39 -10.42
CA ARG A 70 3.92 0.32 -10.77
C ARG A 70 3.06 -0.01 -9.55
N ILE A 71 1.74 -0.05 -9.73
CA ILE A 71 0.82 -0.37 -8.65
C ILE A 71 0.21 -1.73 -8.95
N PHE A 72 0.47 -2.69 -8.07
CA PHE A 72 -0.08 -4.03 -8.11
C PHE A 72 -1.13 -4.17 -7.02
N TYR A 73 -2.15 -4.95 -7.30
CA TYR A 73 -3.19 -5.18 -6.30
C TYR A 73 -3.81 -6.55 -6.45
N ASP A 74 -4.28 -7.12 -5.35
CA ASP A 74 -4.96 -8.41 -5.42
C ASP A 74 -6.21 -8.35 -6.29
N LEU A 75 -6.40 -9.44 -7.06
CA LEU A 75 -7.46 -9.62 -8.03
C LEU A 75 -7.27 -8.82 -9.34
N ASP A 76 -6.03 -8.39 -9.60
CA ASP A 76 -5.57 -7.85 -10.88
C ASP A 76 -5.48 -8.92 -11.98
N GLU A 77 -5.00 -8.54 -13.18
CA GLU A 77 -4.91 -9.44 -14.33
C GLU A 77 -4.00 -10.66 -14.07
N SER A 78 -2.90 -10.48 -13.32
CA SER A 78 -1.98 -11.57 -13.01
C SER A 78 -2.60 -12.61 -12.07
N ASP A 79 -3.49 -12.21 -11.16
CA ASP A 79 -4.28 -13.15 -10.34
C ASP A 79 -5.32 -13.93 -11.17
N ARG A 80 -5.84 -13.32 -12.24
CA ARG A 80 -6.83 -13.94 -13.14
C ARG A 80 -6.19 -14.98 -14.06
N ASP A 81 -4.87 -14.91 -14.27
CA ASP A 81 -4.16 -15.88 -15.10
C ASP A 81 -3.89 -17.19 -14.34
N LEU A 82 -4.86 -18.11 -14.43
CA LEU A 82 -4.71 -19.46 -13.86
C LEU A 82 -3.53 -20.23 -14.46
N ALA A 83 -3.13 -19.96 -15.71
CA ALA A 83 -1.99 -20.63 -16.33
C ALA A 83 -0.68 -20.15 -15.70
N LEU A 84 -0.57 -18.84 -15.45
CA LEU A 84 0.55 -18.25 -14.71
C LEU A 84 0.65 -18.83 -13.30
N LEU A 85 -0.44 -18.81 -12.52
CA LEU A 85 -0.44 -19.35 -11.16
C LEU A 85 -0.06 -20.84 -11.11
N ARG A 86 -0.56 -21.64 -12.06
CA ARG A 86 -0.19 -23.07 -12.19
C ARG A 86 1.28 -23.24 -12.55
N THR A 87 1.80 -22.40 -13.43
CA THR A 87 3.23 -22.39 -13.81
C THR A 87 4.10 -22.07 -12.61
N MET A 88 3.79 -21.02 -11.86
CA MET A 88 4.51 -20.66 -10.63
C MET A 88 4.48 -21.77 -9.59
N ASN A 89 3.33 -22.43 -9.40
CA ASN A 89 3.21 -23.55 -8.46
C ASN A 89 4.05 -24.77 -8.91
N SER A 90 4.06 -25.06 -10.21
CA SER A 90 4.87 -26.13 -10.81
C SER A 90 6.36 -25.87 -10.64
N GLU A 91 6.82 -24.64 -10.94
CA GLU A 91 8.21 -24.23 -10.78
C GLU A 91 8.64 -24.28 -9.32
N PHE A 92 7.85 -23.71 -8.41
CA PHE A 92 8.11 -23.79 -6.97
C PHE A 92 8.28 -25.24 -6.51
N SER A 93 7.36 -26.12 -6.93
CA SER A 93 7.37 -27.54 -6.57
C SER A 93 8.61 -28.24 -7.14
N ARG A 94 8.95 -27.99 -8.42
CA ARG A 94 10.13 -28.55 -9.07
C ARG A 94 11.40 -28.18 -8.31
N GLU A 95 11.60 -26.89 -8.04
CA GLU A 95 12.80 -26.40 -7.34
C GLU A 95 12.88 -26.92 -5.91
N TYR A 96 11.73 -27.00 -5.21
CA TYR A 96 11.66 -27.58 -3.87
C TYR A 96 12.12 -29.04 -3.87
N TYR A 97 11.56 -29.89 -4.73
CA TYR A 97 11.90 -31.31 -4.74
C TYR A 97 13.32 -31.56 -5.25
N GLN A 98 13.83 -30.76 -6.19
CA GLN A 98 15.23 -30.82 -6.61
C GLN A 98 16.19 -30.45 -5.47
N ALA A 99 15.92 -29.38 -4.74
CA ALA A 99 16.74 -28.96 -3.62
C ALA A 99 16.69 -29.97 -2.45
N ARG A 100 15.52 -30.57 -2.19
CA ARG A 100 15.33 -31.59 -1.14
C ARG A 100 16.14 -32.88 -1.37
N GLN A 101 16.58 -33.16 -2.60
CA GLN A 101 17.46 -34.30 -2.88
C GLN A 101 18.86 -34.12 -2.26
N LYS A 102 19.27 -32.89 -1.96
CA LYS A 102 20.54 -32.59 -1.29
C LYS A 102 20.37 -32.82 0.20
N ARG A 103 20.81 -33.98 0.69
CA ARG A 103 20.70 -34.36 2.11
C ARG A 103 21.87 -33.80 2.90
N THR A 104 21.57 -32.97 3.90
CA THR A 104 22.52 -32.53 4.93
C THR A 104 22.63 -33.55 6.08
N GLY A 105 21.75 -34.56 6.11
CA GLY A 105 21.63 -35.52 7.21
C GLY A 105 20.66 -35.08 8.31
N THR A 106 20.09 -33.86 8.21
CA THR A 106 19.06 -33.34 9.11
C THR A 106 17.80 -33.00 8.32
N GLU A 107 16.73 -33.77 8.48
CA GLU A 107 15.51 -33.63 7.67
C GLU A 107 14.88 -32.23 7.76
N ALA A 108 14.81 -31.64 8.95
CA ALA A 108 14.27 -30.30 9.13
C ALA A 108 15.08 -29.25 8.34
N LEU A 109 16.41 -29.37 8.36
CA LEU A 109 17.29 -28.45 7.63
C LEU A 109 17.13 -28.62 6.11
N ASP A 110 17.00 -29.87 5.63
CA ASP A 110 16.76 -30.16 4.22
C ASP A 110 15.44 -29.54 3.73
N VAL A 111 14.39 -29.56 4.56
CA VAL A 111 13.12 -28.88 4.27
C VAL A 111 13.29 -27.37 4.19
N PHE A 112 13.99 -26.74 5.14
CA PHE A 112 14.22 -25.29 5.11
C PHE A 112 15.05 -24.85 3.91
N ILE A 113 16.12 -25.58 3.58
CA ILE A 113 16.96 -25.30 2.41
C ILE A 113 16.14 -25.42 1.13
N ALA A 114 15.32 -26.46 1.02
CA ALA A 114 14.46 -26.67 -0.15
C ALA A 114 13.43 -25.54 -0.32
N LEU A 115 12.79 -25.11 0.78
CA LEU A 115 11.87 -23.96 0.74
C LEU A 115 12.58 -22.67 0.35
N TYR A 116 13.78 -22.43 0.88
CA TYR A 116 14.58 -21.25 0.55
C TYR A 116 14.99 -21.23 -0.93
N ALA A 117 15.45 -22.37 -1.47
CA ALA A 117 15.80 -22.50 -2.88
C ALA A 117 14.58 -22.25 -3.79
N ALA A 118 13.44 -22.86 -3.48
CA ALA A 118 12.20 -22.70 -4.24
C ALA A 118 11.71 -21.25 -4.24
N ARG A 119 11.70 -20.57 -3.07
CA ARG A 119 11.40 -19.14 -2.98
C ARG A 119 12.38 -18.28 -3.76
N GLY A 120 13.66 -18.59 -3.64
CA GLY A 120 14.74 -17.90 -4.34
C GLY A 120 14.58 -17.94 -5.86
N SER A 121 14.01 -19.01 -6.40
CA SER A 121 13.74 -19.13 -7.85
C SER A 121 12.69 -18.13 -8.32
N LEU A 122 11.57 -18.00 -7.60
CA LEU A 122 10.50 -17.06 -7.90
C LEU A 122 10.94 -15.61 -7.72
N SER A 123 11.74 -15.32 -6.67
CA SER A 123 12.26 -13.96 -6.44
C SER A 123 13.33 -13.51 -7.43
N LYS A 124 13.93 -14.45 -8.18
CA LYS A 124 14.94 -14.20 -9.21
C LYS A 124 14.35 -14.25 -10.62
N ALA A 125 13.04 -14.41 -10.75
CA ALA A 125 12.39 -14.26 -12.03
C ALA A 125 12.75 -12.88 -12.61
N GLU A 126 13.14 -12.83 -13.88
CA GLU A 126 13.39 -11.55 -14.57
C GLU A 126 12.10 -10.72 -14.68
N ASP A 127 10.96 -11.39 -14.59
CA ASP A 127 9.64 -10.78 -14.62
C ASP A 127 9.25 -10.20 -13.25
N LEU A 128 9.05 -8.88 -13.23
CA LEU A 128 8.60 -8.14 -12.06
C LEU A 128 7.19 -8.57 -11.62
N GLU A 129 6.31 -8.94 -12.54
CA GLU A 129 4.93 -9.34 -12.24
C GLU A 129 4.91 -10.66 -11.48
N VAL A 130 5.69 -11.64 -11.93
CA VAL A 130 5.88 -12.93 -11.25
C VAL A 130 6.44 -12.71 -9.85
N THR A 131 7.44 -11.85 -9.73
CA THR A 131 8.09 -11.56 -8.44
C THR A 131 7.11 -10.94 -7.45
N VAL A 132 6.35 -9.92 -7.87
CA VAL A 132 5.38 -9.24 -7.00
C VAL A 132 4.18 -10.13 -6.69
N LEU A 133 3.68 -10.90 -7.66
CA LEU A 133 2.61 -11.88 -7.43
C LEU A 133 3.02 -12.95 -6.42
N ALA A 134 4.26 -13.44 -6.50
CA ALA A 134 4.79 -14.39 -5.52
C ALA A 134 4.81 -13.80 -4.10
N GLU A 135 5.18 -12.53 -3.95
CA GLU A 135 5.12 -11.83 -2.66
C GLU A 135 3.69 -11.70 -2.14
N ARG A 136 2.74 -11.32 -3.00
CA ARG A 136 1.31 -11.23 -2.66
C ARG A 136 0.73 -12.56 -2.21
N VAL A 137 1.09 -13.66 -2.88
CA VAL A 137 0.73 -15.02 -2.48
C VAL A 137 1.21 -15.32 -1.06
N GLU A 138 2.44 -14.93 -0.69
CA GLU A 138 2.93 -15.16 0.68
C GLU A 138 2.17 -14.35 1.73
N LYS A 139 1.66 -13.18 1.36
CA LYS A 139 0.83 -12.35 2.23
C LYS A 139 -0.60 -12.84 2.39
N SER A 140 -1.02 -13.88 1.65
CA SER A 140 -2.26 -14.64 1.90
C SER A 140 -3.55 -13.82 1.87
N LEU A 141 -3.66 -12.81 1.00
CA LEU A 141 -4.77 -11.84 1.03
C LEU A 141 -4.91 -11.16 2.41
N GLY A 142 -3.80 -10.86 3.08
CA GLY A 142 -3.80 -10.18 4.37
C GLY A 142 -4.25 -8.72 4.26
N ASN A 143 -4.52 -8.07 5.40
CA ASN A 143 -4.84 -6.66 5.44
C ASN A 143 -3.55 -5.84 5.44
N ASN A 144 -3.00 -5.51 4.26
CA ASN A 144 -1.89 -4.56 4.15
C ASN A 144 -1.81 -3.84 2.79
N ALA A 145 -1.11 -2.72 2.76
CA ALA A 145 -0.55 -2.11 1.56
C ALA A 145 0.90 -1.72 1.84
N TYR A 146 1.80 -1.86 0.86
CA TYR A 146 3.21 -1.54 1.07
C TYR A 146 3.91 -1.07 -0.20
N TYR A 147 4.99 -0.31 -0.02
CA TYR A 147 5.84 0.16 -1.10
C TYR A 147 7.22 -0.49 -1.06
N THR A 148 7.71 -0.94 -2.23
CA THR A 148 9.00 -1.60 -2.41
C THR A 148 9.96 -0.70 -3.20
N TYR A 149 10.89 -0.06 -2.48
CA TYR A 149 11.82 0.93 -3.02
C TYR A 149 12.62 0.47 -4.23
N GLY A 150 13.27 -0.70 -4.12
CA GLY A 150 14.19 -1.17 -5.16
C GLY A 150 13.54 -1.45 -6.50
N ARG A 151 12.20 -1.51 -6.56
CA ARG A 151 11.42 -1.77 -7.76
C ARG A 151 10.45 -0.65 -8.12
N ASN A 152 10.36 0.40 -7.30
CA ASN A 152 9.36 1.46 -7.39
C ASN A 152 7.92 0.90 -7.55
N THR A 153 7.53 -0.03 -6.68
CA THR A 153 6.22 -0.69 -6.75
C THR A 153 5.39 -0.49 -5.49
N VAL A 154 4.12 -0.16 -5.63
CA VAL A 154 3.12 -0.26 -4.55
C VAL A 154 2.35 -1.56 -4.71
N THR A 155 2.11 -2.26 -3.61
CA THR A 155 1.27 -3.45 -3.54
C THR A 155 0.11 -3.22 -2.58
N ILE A 156 -1.11 -3.45 -3.04
CA ILE A 156 -2.34 -3.31 -2.24
C ILE A 156 -3.02 -4.68 -2.15
N LEU A 157 -3.22 -5.21 -0.94
CA LEU A 157 -3.84 -6.52 -0.77
C LEU A 157 -5.38 -6.41 -0.76
N ALA A 158 -6.08 -7.49 -1.09
CA ALA A 158 -7.53 -7.47 -1.36
C ALA A 158 -8.37 -6.88 -0.21
N PRO A 159 -8.13 -7.20 1.07
CA PRO A 159 -8.92 -6.61 2.16
C PRO A 159 -8.83 -5.07 2.25
N TYR A 160 -7.72 -4.48 1.77
CA TYR A 160 -7.57 -3.01 1.68
C TYR A 160 -8.35 -2.40 0.50
N LEU A 161 -8.70 -3.20 -0.51
CA LEU A 161 -9.45 -2.75 -1.68
C LEU A 161 -10.96 -2.92 -1.54
N TYR A 162 -11.40 -3.95 -0.80
CA TYR A 162 -12.80 -4.41 -0.82
C TYR A 162 -13.50 -4.48 0.54
N PRO A 163 -13.45 -3.47 1.43
CA PRO A 163 -14.43 -3.35 2.49
C PRO A 163 -15.69 -2.64 1.97
N ASP A 164 -16.73 -3.39 1.55
CA ASP A 164 -18.07 -2.80 1.48
C ASP A 164 -18.57 -2.62 2.92
N PRO A 165 -18.50 -1.38 3.44
CA PRO A 165 -19.68 -0.55 3.37
C PRO A 165 -19.32 0.91 3.06
N THR A 166 -19.81 1.41 1.92
CA THR A 166 -19.72 2.81 1.45
C THR A 166 -18.40 3.19 0.76
N ASP A 167 -18.40 3.09 -0.58
CA ASP A 167 -17.49 3.81 -1.51
C ASP A 167 -16.00 3.93 -1.07
N SER A 168 -15.39 2.84 -0.59
CA SER A 168 -14.14 2.85 0.19
C SER A 168 -12.84 2.84 -0.64
N MET A 169 -12.86 3.34 -1.89
CA MET A 169 -11.64 3.35 -2.73
C MET A 169 -10.53 4.29 -2.23
N PHE A 170 -10.70 4.96 -1.08
CA PHE A 170 -9.93 6.14 -0.72
C PHE A 170 -8.87 5.96 0.37
N ASN A 171 -8.52 4.73 0.78
CA ASN A 171 -7.37 4.48 1.69
C ASN A 171 -6.03 4.23 0.94
N LYS A 172 -5.90 4.68 -0.32
CA LYS A 172 -4.88 4.16 -1.27
C LYS A 172 -3.58 4.99 -1.40
N VAL A 173 -3.45 6.15 -0.74
CA VAL A 173 -2.26 7.03 -0.91
C VAL A 173 -1.14 6.83 0.11
N PHE A 174 -1.43 6.25 1.27
CA PHE A 174 -0.53 6.28 2.44
C PHE A 174 0.89 5.76 2.16
N GLN A 175 1.04 4.76 1.29
CA GLN A 175 2.33 4.09 1.07
C GLN A 175 3.22 4.77 0.03
N VAL A 176 2.67 5.67 -0.81
CA VAL A 176 3.41 6.35 -1.88
C VAL A 176 4.44 7.35 -1.31
N PHE A 177 4.14 7.94 -0.15
CA PHE A 177 4.98 8.98 0.45
C PHE A 177 6.13 8.45 1.33
N LYS A 178 6.13 7.15 1.61
CA LYS A 178 6.87 6.59 2.75
C LYS A 178 8.40 6.61 2.63
N LYS A 179 9.02 6.89 1.48
CA LYS A 179 10.51 7.04 1.38
C LYS A 179 11.08 7.49 0.03
N HIS A 180 10.32 8.10 -0.86
CA HIS A 180 10.89 8.57 -2.14
C HIS A 180 11.97 9.62 -1.96
N PHE A 181 12.00 10.26 -0.79
CA PHE A 181 13.01 11.22 -0.48
C PHE A 181 13.93 10.73 0.62
N ASN A 182 15.22 10.69 0.29
CA ASN A 182 16.26 10.53 1.29
C ASN A 182 16.12 11.66 2.33
N LYS A 183 15.66 11.32 3.54
CA LYS A 183 15.46 12.27 4.65
C LYS A 183 16.66 13.19 4.84
N LYS A 184 17.89 12.68 4.73
CA LYS A 184 19.13 13.48 4.85
C LYS A 184 19.31 14.49 3.71
N LYS A 185 18.77 14.19 2.52
CA LYS A 185 18.78 15.12 1.37
C LYS A 185 17.78 16.25 1.64
N LEU A 186 16.55 15.92 2.05
CA LEU A 186 15.50 16.90 2.33
C LEU A 186 15.75 17.77 3.55
N GLN A 187 16.44 17.27 4.58
CA GLN A 187 16.83 18.05 5.75
C GLN A 187 17.78 19.22 5.43
N LYS A 188 18.21 19.38 4.18
CA LYS A 188 18.94 20.58 3.73
C LYS A 188 18.01 21.74 3.37
N SER A 189 16.71 21.49 3.18
CA SER A 189 15.68 22.52 3.00
C SER A 189 15.25 23.05 4.36
N GLY A 190 15.25 24.38 4.52
CA GLY A 190 14.77 25.05 5.72
C GLY A 190 13.28 24.81 5.94
N CYS A 191 12.47 24.99 4.89
CA CYS A 191 11.03 24.80 4.95
C CYS A 191 10.62 23.35 5.24
N PHE A 192 11.32 22.37 4.64
CA PHE A 192 11.09 20.95 4.96
C PHE A 192 11.38 20.66 6.45
N ASN A 193 12.47 21.21 6.99
CA ASN A 193 12.78 21.05 8.40
C ASN A 193 11.70 21.67 9.29
N GLU A 194 11.23 22.88 8.99
CA GLU A 194 10.16 23.54 9.75
C GLU A 194 8.87 22.70 9.77
N GLY A 195 8.46 22.16 8.62
CA GLY A 195 7.31 21.26 8.53
C GLY A 195 7.51 19.96 9.32
N MET A 196 8.70 19.36 9.21
CA MET A 196 9.07 18.16 9.96
C MET A 196 9.04 18.39 11.47
N GLU A 197 9.60 19.51 11.95
CA GLU A 197 9.59 19.91 13.36
C GLU A 197 8.17 20.16 13.87
N CYS A 198 7.31 20.80 13.05
CA CYS A 198 5.91 21.04 13.39
C CYS A 198 5.15 19.72 13.64
N LEU A 199 5.24 18.78 12.68
CA LEU A 199 4.60 17.46 12.79
C LEU A 199 5.17 16.66 13.96
N THR A 200 6.50 16.60 14.07
CA THR A 200 7.20 15.91 15.18
C THR A 200 6.74 16.45 16.53
N GLY A 201 6.68 17.78 16.68
CA GLY A 201 6.24 18.45 17.89
C GLY A 201 4.77 18.18 18.22
N HIS A 202 3.90 18.08 17.21
CA HIS A 202 2.49 17.73 17.39
C HIS A 202 2.34 16.31 17.95
N TYR A 203 2.90 15.31 17.27
CA TYR A 203 2.80 13.91 17.69
C TYR A 203 3.42 13.68 19.07
N ASN A 204 4.57 14.28 19.37
CA ASN A 204 5.21 14.16 20.69
C ASN A 204 4.31 14.72 21.82
N ARG A 205 3.62 15.85 21.60
CA ARG A 205 2.65 16.39 22.57
C ARG A 205 1.44 15.48 22.74
N THR A 206 0.85 15.00 21.65
CA THR A 206 -0.31 14.10 21.69
C THR A 206 0.02 12.80 22.43
N CYS A 207 1.17 12.21 22.11
CA CYS A 207 1.71 11.01 22.74
C CYS A 207 1.90 11.18 24.25
N LYS A 208 2.40 12.34 24.69
CA LYS A 208 2.52 12.70 26.11
C LYS A 208 1.17 12.87 26.80
N SER A 209 0.16 13.38 26.10
CA SER A 209 -1.17 13.66 26.66
C SER A 209 -2.08 12.43 26.74
N PHE A 210 -1.96 11.49 25.79
CA PHE A 210 -2.90 10.38 25.64
C PHE A 210 -2.23 8.99 25.72
N GLY A 211 -0.90 8.91 25.80
CA GLY A 211 -0.19 7.64 25.85
C GLY A 211 -0.08 7.07 27.26
N ASP A 212 -0.42 5.79 27.42
CA ASP A 212 -0.22 5.03 28.67
C ASP A 212 1.25 4.59 28.86
N GLY A 213 2.18 5.55 28.78
CA GLY A 213 3.61 5.35 29.05
C GLY A 213 4.40 4.54 28.01
N THR A 214 3.75 3.95 27.01
CA THR A 214 4.37 3.16 25.92
C THR A 214 4.38 3.88 24.58
N CYS A 215 3.70 5.01 24.47
CA CYS A 215 3.67 5.80 23.25
C CYS A 215 5.06 6.40 22.97
N ASN A 216 5.58 6.20 21.75
CA ASN A 216 6.87 6.71 21.31
C ASN A 216 6.71 7.39 19.93
N SER A 217 6.40 8.69 19.91
CA SER A 217 6.34 9.47 18.67
C SER A 217 7.36 10.60 18.67
N GLY A 218 7.88 10.97 17.51
CA GLY A 218 8.94 11.98 17.37
C GLY A 218 9.66 11.89 16.02
N HIS A 219 10.92 12.37 15.97
CA HIS A 219 11.72 12.31 14.74
C HIS A 219 11.91 10.89 14.20
N GLN A 220 11.85 9.88 15.06
CA GLN A 220 11.96 8.47 14.73
C GLN A 220 10.72 7.92 14.02
N THR A 221 9.54 8.51 14.23
CA THR A 221 8.27 8.11 13.60
C THR A 221 7.88 8.99 12.42
N TYR A 222 8.59 10.09 12.17
CA TYR A 222 8.28 11.02 11.07
C TYR A 222 8.14 10.36 9.69
N GLU A 223 8.92 9.30 9.41
CA GLU A 223 8.84 8.56 8.15
C GLU A 223 7.53 7.76 7.98
N GLU A 224 6.72 7.65 9.05
CA GLU A 224 5.35 7.14 9.06
C GLU A 224 4.35 8.30 9.22
N ASP A 225 4.56 9.15 10.24
CA ASP A 225 3.63 10.23 10.61
C ASP A 225 3.41 11.26 9.49
N GLY A 226 4.45 11.59 8.73
CA GLY A 226 4.38 12.52 7.60
C GLY A 226 3.53 11.97 6.44
N PRO A 227 3.87 10.78 5.92
CA PRO A 227 3.04 10.06 4.96
C PRO A 227 1.58 9.84 5.41
N ASP A 228 1.32 9.64 6.70
CA ASP A 228 -0.05 9.49 7.21
C ASP A 228 -0.86 10.79 7.04
N VAL A 229 -0.26 11.93 7.41
CA VAL A 229 -0.94 13.24 7.29
C VAL A 229 -1.16 13.64 5.84
N GLU A 230 -0.10 13.57 5.00
CA GLU A 230 -0.22 13.96 3.60
C GLU A 230 -1.03 12.93 2.79
N GLY A 231 -0.93 11.65 3.12
CA GLY A 231 -1.73 10.59 2.54
C GLY A 231 -3.22 10.82 2.79
N LEU A 232 -3.61 11.13 4.03
CA LEU A 232 -5.00 11.47 4.36
C LEU A 232 -5.49 12.70 3.61
N ARG A 233 -4.68 13.76 3.55
CA ARG A 233 -5.01 15.01 2.86
C ARG A 233 -5.27 14.78 1.38
N ILE A 234 -4.42 13.99 0.72
CA ILE A 234 -4.56 13.68 -0.71
C ILE A 234 -5.74 12.74 -0.95
N ASN A 235 -5.93 11.73 -0.09
CA ASN A 235 -7.07 10.83 -0.14
C ASN A 235 -8.40 11.61 -0.05
N TYR A 236 -8.50 12.55 0.88
CA TYR A 236 -9.71 13.38 1.04
C TYR A 236 -9.94 14.32 -0.14
N GLU A 237 -8.88 14.90 -0.71
CA GLU A 237 -9.03 15.69 -1.94
C GLU A 237 -9.44 14.84 -3.14
N PHE A 238 -8.89 13.64 -3.26
CA PHE A 238 -9.28 12.70 -4.30
C PHE A 238 -10.77 12.31 -4.14
N PHE A 239 -11.17 11.97 -2.92
CA PHE A 239 -12.56 11.69 -2.53
C PHE A 239 -13.52 12.83 -2.87
N SER A 240 -13.22 14.06 -2.42
CA SER A 240 -14.09 15.21 -2.65
C SER A 240 -14.20 15.63 -4.12
N LYS A 241 -13.28 15.21 -5.00
CA LYS A 241 -13.41 15.40 -6.45
C LYS A 241 -14.40 14.45 -7.11
N HIS A 242 -14.64 13.29 -6.51
CA HIS A 242 -15.55 12.27 -7.04
C HIS A 242 -17.01 12.52 -6.66
N TYR A 243 -17.25 13.37 -5.66
CA TYR A 243 -18.57 13.68 -5.16
C TYR A 243 -18.85 15.17 -5.23
N ASN A 244 -20.01 15.53 -5.76
CA ASN A 244 -20.50 16.88 -5.62
C ASN A 244 -20.96 17.15 -4.17
N LYS A 245 -21.16 18.43 -3.82
CA LYS A 245 -21.54 18.84 -2.46
C LYS A 245 -22.80 18.13 -1.94
N SER A 246 -23.80 17.88 -2.79
CA SER A 246 -25.03 17.19 -2.36
C SER A 246 -24.78 15.71 -2.07
N GLU A 247 -23.87 15.07 -2.82
CA GLU A 247 -23.47 13.69 -2.60
C GLU A 247 -22.63 13.53 -1.33
N LEU A 248 -21.75 14.48 -1.03
CA LEU A 248 -20.97 14.49 0.21
C LEU A 248 -21.87 14.60 1.45
N GLN A 249 -22.95 15.36 1.35
CA GLN A 249 -23.92 15.56 2.43
C GLN A 249 -24.99 14.45 2.53
N LYS A 250 -24.97 13.47 1.61
CA LYS A 250 -25.90 12.35 1.64
C LYS A 250 -25.66 11.51 2.90
N GLU A 251 -26.73 11.23 3.64
CA GLU A 251 -26.71 10.31 4.77
C GLU A 251 -26.39 8.90 4.28
N VAL A 252 -25.37 8.28 4.88
CA VAL A 252 -24.93 6.92 4.53
C VAL A 252 -25.09 5.94 5.69
N PHE A 253 -25.23 6.46 6.92
CA PHE A 253 -25.48 5.66 8.10
C PHE A 253 -26.32 6.43 9.10
N THR A 254 -27.32 5.76 9.67
CA THR A 254 -28.16 6.29 10.75
C THR A 254 -28.34 5.21 11.80
N SER A 255 -28.00 5.51 13.05
CA SER A 255 -28.24 4.63 14.20
C SER A 255 -28.63 5.46 15.41
N GLY A 256 -29.87 5.28 15.87
CA GLY A 256 -30.44 6.08 16.95
C GLY A 256 -30.46 7.57 16.60
N SER A 257 -29.81 8.39 17.42
CA SER A 257 -29.68 9.84 17.21
C SER A 257 -28.45 10.25 16.39
N VAL A 258 -27.61 9.30 15.97
CA VAL A 258 -26.39 9.57 15.21
C VAL A 258 -26.68 9.35 13.73
N THR A 259 -26.49 10.41 12.95
CA THR A 259 -26.55 10.37 11.49
C THR A 259 -25.20 10.79 10.93
N VAL A 260 -24.66 9.99 10.03
CA VAL A 260 -23.35 10.18 9.42
C VAL A 260 -23.56 10.39 7.92
N ASN A 261 -23.12 11.53 7.42
CA ASN A 261 -23.07 11.78 5.98
C ASN A 261 -21.82 11.17 5.36
N ARG A 262 -21.77 11.11 4.02
CA ARG A 262 -20.66 10.46 3.29
C ARG A 262 -19.31 11.09 3.62
N GLU A 263 -19.25 12.41 3.74
CA GLU A 263 -18.03 13.14 4.10
C GLU A 263 -17.53 12.78 5.51
N GLN A 264 -18.42 12.70 6.49
CA GLN A 264 -18.09 12.24 7.83
C GLN A 264 -17.69 10.77 7.84
N ALA A 265 -18.34 9.92 7.05
CA ALA A 265 -18.00 8.51 6.93
C ALA A 265 -16.55 8.31 6.48
N PHE A 266 -16.05 9.13 5.55
CA PHE A 266 -14.63 9.13 5.17
C PHE A 266 -13.71 9.28 6.39
N PHE A 267 -13.99 10.24 7.28
CA PHE A 267 -13.18 10.47 8.48
C PHE A 267 -13.44 9.48 9.62
N TYR A 268 -14.54 8.73 9.61
CA TYR A 268 -14.78 7.66 10.58
C TYR A 268 -14.14 6.33 10.16
N LEU A 269 -14.12 6.02 8.86
CA LEU A 269 -13.58 4.77 8.34
C LEU A 269 -12.05 4.70 8.50
N MET A 270 -11.35 5.83 8.35
CA MET A 270 -9.88 5.83 8.43
C MET A 270 -9.37 5.50 9.86
N PRO A 271 -9.82 6.15 10.95
CA PRO A 271 -9.44 5.78 12.31
C PRO A 271 -9.98 4.42 12.75
N TYR A 272 -11.07 3.92 12.14
CA TYR A 272 -11.60 2.60 12.44
C TYR A 272 -10.59 1.49 12.15
N GLU A 273 -9.74 1.64 11.12
CA GLU A 273 -8.67 0.68 10.84
C GLU A 273 -7.64 0.57 11.98
N PHE A 274 -7.49 1.64 12.77
CA PHE A 274 -6.58 1.71 13.92
C PHE A 274 -7.28 1.39 15.24
N CYS A 275 -8.55 1.02 15.22
CA CYS A 275 -9.25 0.55 16.40
C CYS A 275 -8.75 -0.84 16.77
N HIS A 276 -8.07 -0.94 17.90
CA HIS A 276 -7.64 -2.21 18.49
C HIS A 276 -8.17 -2.29 19.92
N THR A 277 -8.52 -3.49 20.36
CA THR A 277 -8.89 -3.73 21.76
C THR A 277 -7.67 -3.42 22.62
N ILE A 278 -7.80 -2.44 23.52
CA ILE A 278 -6.82 -2.16 24.58
C ILE A 278 -6.84 -3.32 25.58
#